data_AF-A0A106QD43-F1
#
_entry.id   AF-A0A106QD43-F1
#
_cell.length_a   1.000
_cell.length_b   1.000
_cell.length_c   1.000
_cell.angle_alpha   90.00
_cell.angle_beta   90.00
_cell.angle_gamma   90.00
#
_symmetry.space_group_name_H-M   'P 1'
#
loop_
_entity.id
_entity.type
_entity.pdbx_description
1 polymer ?
#
loop_
_entity_poly.entity_id
_entity_poly.type
_entity_poly.pdbx_seq_one_letter_code
_entity_poly.pdbx_strand_id
1 'polypeptide(L)'
;MAWCFPLPLDLVPTRDGDSFATMPEGSTGLPLAPHPGAFGVRRAHHTHEGVDLYAPHGTPVFAVEAGEVVAVKPFTGPHAGLPWWLDTWAVFVEGPSGVVVYGEIAPSVAEGDKVSAGHLLGTVSTVLAKDKGRPRAMLHLELHTPGSRIAPEWLEHDQRPAVLCDPTPHLLACTER
;
A
#
# COMPACT_ATOMS: atom_id res chain seq x y z
N MET A 1 1.86 17.15 8.69
CA MET A 1 1.95 17.68 7.31
C MET A 1 1.00 16.90 6.44
N ALA A 2 0.54 17.43 5.31
CA ALA A 2 -0.29 16.67 4.38
C ALA A 2 0.57 15.69 3.57
N TRP A 3 0.10 14.47 3.35
CA TRP A 3 0.76 13.49 2.48
C TRP A 3 0.73 13.95 1.02
N CYS A 4 1.81 13.75 0.28
CA CYS A 4 1.73 13.69 -1.17
C CYS A 4 1.21 12.32 -1.63
N PHE A 5 0.65 12.24 -2.82
CA PHE A 5 0.13 10.97 -3.34
C PHE A 5 1.30 10.08 -3.81
N PRO A 6 1.37 8.79 -3.43
CA PRO A 6 2.54 7.96 -3.68
C PRO A 6 2.66 7.42 -5.12
N LEU A 7 1.66 7.64 -5.98
CA LEU A 7 1.67 7.18 -7.37
C LEU A 7 1.56 8.36 -8.34
N PRO A 8 2.15 8.28 -9.55
CA PRO A 8 1.97 9.28 -10.60
C PRO A 8 0.65 9.07 -11.35
N LEU A 9 -0.45 8.93 -10.61
CA LEU A 9 -1.80 8.66 -11.12
C LEU A 9 -2.80 9.61 -10.45
N ASP A 10 -3.92 9.89 -11.11
CA ASP A 10 -5.02 10.62 -10.51
C ASP A 10 -5.79 9.72 -9.53
N LEU A 11 -5.97 10.18 -8.30
CA LEU A 11 -6.64 9.41 -7.25
C LEU A 11 -8.15 9.72 -7.23
N VAL A 12 -8.98 8.69 -7.46
CA VAL A 12 -10.44 8.84 -7.51
C VAL A 12 -11.11 7.99 -6.43
N PRO A 13 -11.77 8.58 -5.41
CA PRO A 13 -12.52 7.84 -4.41
C PRO A 13 -13.60 6.95 -5.04
N THR A 14 -13.64 5.69 -4.61
CA THR A 14 -14.58 4.71 -5.16
C THR A 14 -15.04 3.72 -4.11
N ARG A 15 -16.32 3.34 -4.17
CA ARG A 15 -16.89 2.19 -3.44
C ARG A 15 -17.12 0.99 -4.34
N ASP A 16 -16.97 1.16 -5.65
CA ASP A 16 -17.16 0.13 -6.66
C ASP A 16 -15.91 -0.74 -6.77
N GLY A 17 -16.03 -1.99 -6.32
CA GLY A 17 -14.97 -2.99 -6.36
C GLY A 17 -14.45 -3.28 -7.76
N ASP A 18 -15.20 -2.98 -8.81
CA ASP A 18 -14.82 -3.22 -10.21
C ASP A 18 -14.45 -1.94 -10.98
N SER A 19 -14.30 -0.83 -10.25
CA SER A 19 -13.96 0.47 -10.84
C SER A 19 -12.66 0.46 -11.66
N PHE A 20 -11.72 -0.43 -11.36
CA PHE A 20 -10.51 -0.64 -12.18
C PHE A 20 -10.80 -0.98 -13.66
N ALA A 21 -11.99 -1.53 -13.97
CA ALA A 21 -12.36 -1.91 -15.33
C ALA A 21 -12.87 -0.72 -16.17
N THR A 22 -13.26 0.38 -15.51
CA THR A 22 -13.91 1.54 -16.16
C THR A 22 -13.20 2.86 -15.89
N MET A 23 -12.21 2.88 -15.01
CA MET A 23 -11.40 4.06 -14.71
C MET A 23 -10.65 4.57 -15.95
N PRO A 24 -10.54 5.90 -16.12
CA PRO A 24 -9.71 6.49 -17.16
C PRO A 24 -8.25 6.04 -17.06
N GLU A 25 -7.58 5.98 -18.21
CA GLU A 25 -6.13 5.82 -18.25
C GLU A 25 -5.46 6.96 -17.45
N GLY A 26 -4.45 6.61 -16.66
CA GLY A 26 -3.77 7.57 -15.77
C GLY A 26 -4.45 7.77 -14.41
N SER A 27 -5.55 7.08 -14.12
CA SER A 27 -6.21 7.12 -12.80
C SER A 27 -6.08 5.82 -12.01
N THR A 28 -6.22 5.92 -10.69
CA THR A 28 -6.40 4.79 -9.78
C THR A 28 -7.52 5.08 -8.79
N GLY A 29 -8.20 4.04 -8.34
CA GLY A 29 -9.17 4.14 -7.26
C GLY A 29 -8.50 4.43 -5.93
N LEU A 30 -9.16 5.24 -5.09
CA LEU A 30 -9.04 5.18 -3.63
C LEU A 30 -10.20 4.30 -3.12
N PRO A 31 -9.94 3.03 -2.80
CA PRO A 31 -10.91 2.14 -2.19
C PRO A 31 -11.52 2.69 -0.91
N LEU A 32 -12.84 2.82 -0.88
CA LEU A 32 -13.64 3.09 0.31
C LEU A 32 -14.57 1.91 0.57
N ALA A 33 -14.81 1.57 1.83
CA ALA A 33 -15.73 0.49 2.17
C ALA A 33 -17.08 0.66 1.44
N PRO A 34 -17.63 -0.41 0.82
CA PRO A 34 -17.25 -1.82 0.98
C PRO A 34 -16.25 -2.36 -0.07
N HIS A 35 -15.51 -1.50 -0.79
CA HIS A 35 -14.54 -1.94 -1.80
C HIS A 35 -13.53 -2.95 -1.22
N PRO A 36 -13.23 -4.10 -1.88
CA PRO A 36 -12.39 -5.16 -1.31
C PRO A 36 -10.96 -4.73 -0.97
N GLY A 37 -10.41 -3.76 -1.70
CA GLY A 37 -9.13 -3.10 -1.44
C GLY A 37 -9.15 -1.99 -0.39
N ALA A 38 -10.26 -1.72 0.30
CA ALA A 38 -10.34 -0.68 1.32
C ALA A 38 -9.87 -1.18 2.70
N PHE A 39 -9.29 -0.29 3.50
CA PHE A 39 -8.89 -0.59 4.88
C PHE A 39 -10.06 -1.09 5.71
N GLY A 40 -9.83 -2.09 6.56
CA GLY A 40 -10.82 -2.60 7.51
C GLY A 40 -11.92 -3.47 6.87
N VAL A 41 -11.87 -3.74 5.57
CA VAL A 41 -12.83 -4.62 4.91
C VAL A 41 -12.52 -6.08 5.24
N ARG A 42 -13.52 -6.79 5.78
CA ARG A 42 -13.42 -8.22 6.10
C ARG A 42 -13.31 -9.05 4.82
N ARG A 43 -12.24 -9.83 4.72
CA ARG A 43 -12.00 -10.82 3.65
C ARG A 43 -12.21 -12.24 4.19
N ALA A 44 -11.98 -13.23 3.34
CA ALA A 44 -12.21 -14.63 3.69
C ALA A 44 -11.33 -15.13 4.86
N HIS A 45 -10.12 -14.61 5.00
CA HIS A 45 -9.11 -15.12 5.94
C HIS A 45 -8.45 -14.05 6.83
N HIS A 46 -8.67 -12.77 6.54
CA HIS A 46 -8.15 -11.63 7.30
C HIS A 46 -9.06 -10.42 7.09
N THR A 47 -8.79 -9.35 7.82
CA THR A 47 -9.33 -8.01 7.56
C THR A 47 -8.27 -7.17 6.91
N HIS A 48 -8.62 -6.43 5.86
CA HIS A 48 -7.61 -5.73 5.08
C HIS A 48 -6.86 -4.66 5.88
N GLU A 49 -5.53 -4.80 5.92
CA GLU A 49 -4.62 -4.03 6.77
C GLU A 49 -4.26 -2.67 6.18
N GLY A 50 -4.41 -2.52 4.87
CA GLY A 50 -4.03 -1.31 4.14
C GLY A 50 -5.08 -0.86 3.15
N VAL A 51 -4.63 -0.11 2.15
CA VAL A 51 -5.39 0.27 0.97
C VAL A 51 -4.66 -0.23 -0.26
N ASP A 52 -5.38 -0.94 -1.14
CA ASP A 52 -4.84 -1.46 -2.40
C ASP A 52 -5.08 -0.44 -3.52
N LEU A 53 -4.02 0.23 -3.97
CA LEU A 53 -4.06 1.16 -5.09
C LEU A 53 -3.66 0.43 -6.36
N TYR A 54 -4.62 0.03 -7.18
CA TYR A 54 -4.35 -0.69 -8.43
C TYR A 54 -3.50 0.17 -9.38
N ALA A 55 -2.36 -0.39 -9.79
CA ALA A 55 -1.43 0.29 -10.67
C ALA A 55 -0.69 -0.75 -11.53
N PRO A 56 -0.30 -0.41 -12.77
CA PRO A 56 0.50 -1.29 -13.60
C PRO A 56 1.82 -1.71 -12.92
N HIS A 57 2.30 -2.92 -13.23
CA HIS A 57 3.66 -3.32 -12.86
C HIS A 57 4.68 -2.30 -13.42
N GLY A 58 5.65 -1.91 -12.60
CA GLY A 58 6.67 -0.94 -12.96
C GLY A 58 6.28 0.52 -12.70
N THR A 59 5.03 0.79 -12.28
CA THR A 59 4.62 2.16 -11.88
C THR A 59 5.51 2.66 -10.73
N PRO A 60 6.13 3.85 -10.85
CA PRO A 60 6.93 4.45 -9.78
C PRO A 60 6.13 4.66 -8.49
N VAL A 61 6.76 4.40 -7.35
CA VAL A 61 6.20 4.62 -6.00
C VAL A 61 7.05 5.64 -5.26
N PHE A 62 6.40 6.67 -4.71
CA PHE A 62 7.04 7.79 -4.05
C PHE A 62 6.69 7.86 -2.57
N ALA A 63 7.62 8.35 -1.75
CA ALA A 63 7.38 8.60 -0.33
C ALA A 63 6.31 9.67 -0.13
N VAL A 64 5.25 9.38 0.63
CA VAL A 64 4.15 10.31 0.90
C VAL A 64 4.58 11.52 1.73
N GLU A 65 5.63 11.37 2.54
CA GLU A 65 6.20 12.41 3.38
C GLU A 65 7.71 12.20 3.56
N ALA A 66 8.40 13.21 4.09
CA ALA A 66 9.82 13.07 4.44
C ALA A 66 9.99 12.14 5.65
N GLY A 67 11.07 11.35 5.64
CA GLY A 67 11.30 10.35 6.68
C GLY A 67 12.62 9.59 6.51
N GLU A 68 12.74 8.50 7.25
CA GLU A 68 13.84 7.54 7.17
C GLU A 68 13.30 6.17 6.77
N VAL A 69 14.00 5.48 5.87
CA VAL A 69 13.70 4.09 5.55
C VAL A 69 14.17 3.25 6.73
N VAL A 70 13.23 2.66 7.46
CA VAL A 70 13.51 1.93 8.70
C VAL A 70 13.46 0.41 8.57
N ALA A 71 12.99 -0.09 7.43
CA ALA A 71 13.09 -1.49 7.04
C ALA A 71 12.83 -1.66 5.54
N VAL A 72 13.49 -2.65 4.95
CA VAL A 72 13.15 -3.21 3.63
C VAL A 72 13.05 -4.73 3.76
N LYS A 73 11.88 -5.31 3.48
CA LYS A 73 11.60 -6.72 3.79
C LYS A 73 10.83 -7.42 2.68
N PRO A 74 10.97 -8.75 2.53
CA PRO A 74 9.99 -9.55 1.78
C PRO A 74 8.59 -9.30 2.34
N PHE A 75 7.61 -9.14 1.44
CA PHE A 75 6.23 -8.78 1.80
C PHE A 75 5.22 -9.85 1.38
N THR A 76 5.35 -10.35 0.14
CA THR A 76 4.60 -11.52 -0.32
C THR A 76 5.52 -12.52 -1.00
N GLY A 77 4.99 -13.70 -1.33
CA GLY A 77 5.70 -14.76 -2.03
C GLY A 77 6.50 -15.71 -1.13
N PRO A 78 7.19 -16.69 -1.73
CA PRO A 78 8.03 -17.66 -1.01
C PRO A 78 9.02 -17.04 -0.01
N HIS A 79 9.62 -15.89 -0.33
CA HIS A 79 10.56 -15.20 0.58
C HIS A 79 9.89 -14.66 1.85
N ALA A 80 8.58 -14.39 1.79
CA ALA A 80 7.76 -14.00 2.95
C ALA A 80 7.06 -15.20 3.61
N GLY A 81 7.30 -16.43 3.14
CA GLY A 81 6.60 -17.62 3.62
C GLY A 81 5.18 -17.79 3.06
N LEU A 82 4.84 -17.06 2.00
CA LEU A 82 3.52 -17.04 1.36
C LEU A 82 3.59 -17.59 -0.08
N PRO A 83 3.83 -18.90 -0.28
CA PRO A 83 4.19 -19.48 -1.59
C PRO A 83 3.08 -19.45 -2.65
N TRP A 84 1.88 -19.00 -2.31
CA TRP A 84 0.76 -18.84 -3.25
C TRP A 84 0.73 -17.48 -3.96
N TRP A 85 1.62 -16.55 -3.58
CA TRP A 85 1.85 -15.27 -4.25
C TRP A 85 3.23 -15.24 -4.92
N LEU A 86 3.48 -14.24 -5.77
CA LEU A 86 4.82 -13.94 -6.29
C LEU A 86 5.64 -13.17 -5.25
N ASP A 87 6.97 -13.25 -5.31
CA ASP A 87 7.83 -12.48 -4.42
C ASP A 87 7.69 -10.98 -4.68
N THR A 88 7.39 -10.24 -3.61
CA THR A 88 7.43 -8.78 -3.58
C THR A 88 8.07 -8.30 -2.28
N TRP A 89 8.39 -7.02 -2.21
CA TRP A 89 8.99 -6.41 -1.03
C TRP A 89 8.15 -5.24 -0.54
N ALA A 90 8.43 -4.85 0.69
CA ALA A 90 7.90 -3.65 1.31
C ALA A 90 9.05 -2.75 1.78
N VAL A 91 8.84 -1.45 1.64
CA VAL A 91 9.67 -0.39 2.22
C VAL A 91 8.88 0.24 3.36
N PHE A 92 9.52 0.43 4.52
CA PHE A 92 8.94 1.07 5.69
C PHE A 92 9.60 2.43 5.85
N VAL A 93 8.83 3.52 5.80
CA VAL A 93 9.35 4.88 6.00
C VAL A 93 8.76 5.45 7.28
N GLU A 94 9.62 5.74 8.26
CA GLU A 94 9.25 6.44 9.49
C GLU A 94 9.34 7.95 9.29
N GLY A 95 8.21 8.62 9.46
CA GLY A 95 8.03 10.06 9.27
C GLY A 95 7.07 10.67 10.30
N PRO A 96 6.64 11.92 10.08
CA PRO A 96 5.73 12.63 11.00
C PRO A 96 4.40 11.93 11.30
N SER A 97 3.89 11.10 10.38
CA SER A 97 2.59 10.42 10.53
C SER A 97 2.71 9.07 11.23
N GLY A 98 3.91 8.54 11.42
CA GLY A 98 4.17 7.18 11.89
C GLY A 98 5.08 6.43 10.92
N VAL A 99 4.85 5.13 10.76
CA VAL A 99 5.57 4.29 9.80
C VAL A 99 4.63 3.93 8.65
N VAL A 100 4.90 4.49 7.46
CA VAL A 100 4.17 4.17 6.24
C VAL A 100 4.82 2.96 5.57
N VAL A 101 4.03 1.94 5.27
CA VAL A 101 4.49 0.73 4.60
C VAL A 101 4.05 0.77 3.15
N TYR A 102 5.02 0.67 2.25
CA TYR A 102 4.83 0.61 0.80
C TYR A 102 5.08 -0.83 0.37
N GLY A 103 4.04 -1.65 0.44
CA GLY A 103 4.07 -3.06 0.10
C GLY A 103 3.92 -3.32 -1.39
N GLU A 104 4.29 -4.53 -1.80
CA GLU A 104 4.10 -5.03 -3.16
C GLU A 104 4.92 -4.28 -4.22
N ILE A 105 6.12 -3.83 -3.84
CA ILE A 105 7.04 -3.10 -4.72
C ILE A 105 8.38 -3.82 -4.90
N ALA A 106 9.13 -3.39 -5.92
CA ALA A 106 10.55 -3.62 -6.11
C ALA A 106 11.31 -2.37 -5.59
N PRO A 107 12.04 -2.45 -4.46
CA PRO A 107 12.64 -1.29 -3.82
C PRO A 107 13.83 -0.72 -4.61
N SER A 108 13.99 0.61 -4.57
CA SER A 108 15.17 1.33 -5.07
C SER A 108 15.96 2.05 -3.97
N VAL A 109 15.59 1.83 -2.70
CA VAL A 109 16.18 2.41 -1.50
C VAL A 109 16.59 1.30 -0.51
N ALA A 110 17.41 1.65 0.47
CA ALA A 110 17.87 0.75 1.51
C ALA A 110 17.52 1.28 2.92
N GLU A 111 17.56 0.38 3.91
CA GLU A 111 17.42 0.76 5.32
C GLU A 111 18.51 1.77 5.74
N GLY A 112 18.09 2.82 6.44
CA GLY A 112 18.92 3.97 6.84
C GLY A 112 18.85 5.16 5.89
N ASP A 113 18.30 5.02 4.68
CA ASP A 113 18.18 6.12 3.73
C ASP A 113 17.23 7.22 4.25
N LYS A 114 17.62 8.48 4.08
CA LYS A 114 16.74 9.64 4.33
C LYS A 114 16.03 10.02 3.04
N VAL A 115 14.70 10.12 3.10
CA VAL A 115 13.85 10.43 1.96
C VAL A 115 13.08 11.73 2.18
N SER A 116 12.83 12.46 1.11
CA SER A 116 11.90 13.60 1.09
C SER A 116 10.52 13.14 0.61
N ALA A 117 9.48 13.95 0.86
CA ALA A 117 8.20 13.74 0.20
C ALA A 117 8.40 13.77 -1.33
N GLY A 118 7.81 12.80 -2.05
CA GLY A 118 7.99 12.64 -3.50
C GLY A 118 9.29 11.92 -3.91
N HIS A 119 10.10 11.45 -2.97
CA HIS A 119 11.31 10.68 -3.29
C HIS A 119 10.93 9.27 -3.79
N LEU A 120 11.59 8.79 -4.85
CA LEU A 120 11.34 7.47 -5.44
C LEU A 120 11.78 6.34 -4.50
N LEU A 121 10.85 5.50 -4.05
CA LEU A 121 11.10 4.36 -3.18
C LEU A 121 11.26 3.04 -3.93
N GLY A 122 10.70 2.96 -5.13
CA GLY A 122 10.72 1.74 -5.95
C GLY A 122 9.63 1.76 -7.02
N THR A 123 9.26 0.57 -7.50
CA THR A 123 8.21 0.40 -8.50
C THR A 123 7.24 -0.73 -8.13
N VAL A 124 5.96 -0.58 -8.44
CA VAL A 124 4.92 -1.60 -8.23
C VAL A 124 5.32 -2.94 -8.86
N SER A 125 5.11 -4.03 -8.12
CA SER A 125 5.38 -5.41 -8.54
C SER A 125 4.08 -6.19 -8.75
N THR A 126 4.16 -7.27 -9.55
CA THR A 126 3.02 -8.18 -9.73
C THR A 126 3.00 -9.18 -8.58
N VAL A 127 1.85 -9.31 -7.92
CA VAL A 127 1.66 -10.15 -6.73
C VAL A 127 0.95 -11.45 -7.09
N LEU A 128 -0.07 -11.36 -7.97
CA LEU A 128 -0.85 -12.51 -8.43
C LEU A 128 -0.14 -13.29 -9.54
N ALA A 129 0.25 -14.54 -9.26
CA ALA A 129 0.81 -15.44 -10.28
C ALA A 129 -0.17 -15.78 -11.41
N LYS A 130 -1.48 -15.86 -11.09
CA LYS A 130 -2.55 -16.20 -12.03
C LYS A 130 -3.52 -15.04 -12.16
N ASP A 131 -4.03 -14.82 -13.37
CA ASP A 131 -5.13 -13.90 -13.59
C ASP A 131 -6.42 -14.47 -13.00
N LYS A 132 -7.10 -13.64 -12.22
CA LYS A 132 -8.37 -13.93 -11.55
C LYS A 132 -9.48 -12.95 -11.97
N GLY A 133 -9.28 -12.22 -13.07
CA GLY A 133 -10.21 -11.19 -13.56
C GLY A 133 -10.11 -9.85 -12.83
N ARG A 134 -9.01 -9.61 -12.09
CA ARG A 134 -8.70 -8.37 -11.38
C ARG A 134 -7.23 -8.00 -11.62
N PRO A 135 -6.84 -6.72 -11.44
CA PRO A 135 -5.45 -6.30 -11.58
C PRO A 135 -4.54 -7.15 -10.68
N ARG A 136 -3.41 -7.55 -11.25
CA ARG A 136 -2.43 -8.44 -10.59
C ARG A 136 -1.31 -7.70 -9.87
N ALA A 137 -1.31 -6.38 -10.00
CA ALA A 137 -0.31 -5.48 -9.49
C ALA A 137 -1.04 -4.28 -8.85
N MET A 138 -0.52 -3.83 -7.72
CA MET A 138 -1.02 -2.71 -6.94
C MET A 138 0.07 -2.24 -5.98
N LEU A 139 -0.10 -1.04 -5.44
CA LEU A 139 0.59 -0.63 -4.23
C LEU A 139 -0.31 -0.95 -3.04
N HIS A 140 0.16 -1.83 -2.15
CA HIS A 140 -0.48 -2.04 -0.85
C HIS A 140 0.10 -1.02 0.14
N LEU A 141 -0.72 -0.08 0.61
CA LEU A 141 -0.28 0.99 1.50
C LEU A 141 -0.87 0.83 2.90
N GLU A 142 -0.01 0.70 3.91
CA GLU A 142 -0.40 0.64 5.32
C GLU A 142 0.17 1.81 6.11
N LEU A 143 -0.43 2.11 7.27
CA LEU A 143 0.08 3.06 8.24
C LEU A 143 0.17 2.40 9.61
N HIS A 144 1.33 2.55 10.25
CA HIS A 144 1.59 2.03 11.58
C HIS A 144 2.05 3.12 12.54
N THR A 145 1.89 2.84 13.84
CA THR A 145 2.42 3.71 14.90
C THR A 145 3.95 3.88 14.80
N PRO A 146 4.51 5.01 15.28
CA PRO A 146 5.96 5.23 15.33
C PRO A 146 6.74 4.05 15.94
N GLY A 147 7.95 3.81 15.44
CA GLY A 147 8.80 2.69 15.85
C GLY A 147 8.41 1.32 15.30
N SER A 148 7.31 1.19 14.54
CA SER A 148 6.96 -0.10 13.93
C SER A 148 8.03 -0.54 12.93
N ARG A 149 8.33 -1.84 12.94
CA ARG A 149 9.25 -2.52 11.99
C ARG A 149 8.61 -3.77 11.41
N ILE A 150 7.30 -3.95 11.61
CA ILE A 150 6.52 -5.11 11.22
C ILE A 150 5.20 -4.63 10.62
N ALA A 151 4.64 -5.42 9.71
CA ALA A 151 3.28 -5.27 9.18
C ALA A 151 2.49 -6.52 9.60
N PRO A 152 1.91 -6.54 10.81
CA PRO A 152 1.19 -7.71 11.30
C PRO A 152 -0.14 -7.91 10.57
N GLU A 153 -0.47 -9.17 10.28
CA GLU A 153 -1.78 -9.55 9.74
C GLU A 153 -2.91 -9.26 10.74
N TRP A 154 -4.06 -8.82 10.22
CA TRP A 154 -5.28 -8.59 10.98
C TRP A 154 -6.24 -9.78 10.80
N LEU A 155 -5.89 -10.90 11.45
CA LEU A 155 -6.57 -12.19 11.30
C LEU A 155 -8.03 -12.17 11.77
N GLU A 156 -8.29 -11.69 12.99
CA GLU A 156 -9.62 -11.63 13.59
C GLU A 156 -10.18 -10.21 13.50
N HIS A 157 -11.36 -10.06 12.89
CA HIS A 157 -11.90 -8.74 12.54
C HIS A 157 -12.07 -7.79 13.72
N ASP A 158 -12.40 -8.31 14.90
CA ASP A 158 -12.54 -7.54 16.14
C ASP A 158 -11.20 -7.30 16.88
N GLN A 159 -10.09 -7.88 16.40
CA GLN A 159 -8.76 -7.78 17.00
C GLN A 159 -7.77 -7.05 16.08
N ARG A 160 -8.07 -5.77 15.77
CA ARG A 160 -7.14 -4.94 15.00
C ARG A 160 -5.76 -4.88 15.68
N PRO A 161 -4.65 -5.15 14.97
CA PRO A 161 -3.31 -5.00 15.54
C PRO A 161 -3.11 -3.60 16.13
N ALA A 162 -2.53 -3.53 17.34
CA ALA A 162 -2.43 -2.26 18.09
C ALA A 162 -1.59 -1.19 17.37
N VAL A 163 -0.64 -1.61 16.55
CA VAL A 163 0.20 -0.72 15.76
C VAL A 163 -0.48 -0.21 14.50
N LEU A 164 -1.54 -0.89 14.03
CA LEU A 164 -2.14 -0.63 12.73
C LEU A 164 -3.13 0.55 12.80
N CYS A 165 -2.94 1.51 11.91
CA CYS A 165 -3.71 2.75 11.79
C CYS A 165 -4.39 2.81 10.41
N ASP A 166 -5.50 3.54 10.31
CA ASP A 166 -6.22 3.73 9.04
C ASP A 166 -5.53 4.81 8.17
N PRO A 167 -4.94 4.47 7.01
CA PRO A 167 -4.31 5.47 6.12
C PRO A 167 -5.33 6.26 5.28
N THR A 168 -6.60 5.84 5.24
CA THR A 168 -7.63 6.41 4.34
C THR A 168 -7.82 7.92 4.49
N PRO A 169 -7.84 8.52 5.71
CA PRO A 169 -7.96 9.97 5.86
C PRO A 169 -6.82 10.76 5.20
N HIS A 170 -5.60 10.21 5.23
CA HIS A 170 -4.44 10.85 4.59
C HIS A 170 -4.53 10.80 3.06
N LEU A 171 -5.02 9.68 2.51
CA LEU A 171 -5.26 9.52 1.07
C LEU A 171 -6.42 10.39 0.57
N LEU A 172 -7.50 10.52 1.34
CA LEU A 172 -8.60 11.44 1.00
C LEU A 172 -8.12 12.89 0.87
N ALA A 173 -7.27 13.35 1.81
CA ALA A 173 -6.67 14.68 1.75
C ALA A 173 -5.75 14.89 0.52
N CYS A 174 -5.38 13.82 -0.19
CA CYS A 174 -4.65 13.92 -1.45
C CYS A 174 -5.55 14.23 -2.66
N THR A 175 -6.86 13.96 -2.56
CA THR A 175 -7.84 14.17 -3.65
C THR A 175 -8.37 15.59 -3.74
N GLU A 176 -8.14 16.40 -2.70
CA GLU A 176 -8.66 17.77 -2.57
C GLU A 176 -7.66 18.84 -3.08
N ARG A 177 -6.60 18.44 -3.79
CA ARG A 177 -5.49 19.32 -4.20
C ARG A 177 -5.49 19.62 -5.69
#